data_AF-A0A967XQ44-F1
#
_entry.id   AF-A0A967XQ44-F1
#
_cell.length_a   1.000
_cell.length_b   1.000
_cell.length_c   1.000
_cell.angle_alpha   90.00
_cell.angle_beta   90.00
_cell.angle_gamma   90.00
#
_symmetry.space_group_name_H-M   'P 1'
#
loop_
_entity.id
_entity.type
_entity.pdbx_description
1 polymer ?
#
loop_
_entity_poly.entity_id
_entity_poly.type
_entity_poly.pdbx_seq_one_letter_code
_entity_poly.pdbx_strand_id
1 'polypeptide(L)' 'MRGPGIRFADVVIPEGDLEWSFDPSGGPGGQHANRSSTRVTLSLDLDAASGLSAAARDRLVARLGSQV' A
#
# COMPACT_ATOMS: atom_id res chain seq x y z
N MET A 1 -17.72 3.15 7.80
CA MET A 1 -17.16 1.88 8.33
C MET A 1 -15.66 1.99 8.20
N ARG A 2 -14.91 2.10 9.31
CA ARG A 2 -13.44 2.10 9.28
C ARG A 2 -12.99 0.65 9.40
N GLY A 3 -12.49 0.08 8.30
CA GLY A 3 -12.08 -1.31 8.21
C GLY A 3 -10.71 -1.53 8.87
N PRO A 4 -10.30 -2.79 9.08
CA PRO A 4 -9.04 -3.09 9.72
C PRO A 4 -7.91 -2.69 8.76
N GLY A 5 -7.02 -1.80 9.23
CA GLY A 5 -5.78 -1.52 8.51
C GLY A 5 -4.86 -2.73 8.43
N ILE A 6 -3.65 -2.56 7.90
CA ILE A 6 -2.71 -3.68 7.77
C ILE A 6 -2.08 -3.98 9.13
N ARG A 7 -2.14 -5.23 9.58
CA ARG A 7 -1.42 -5.70 10.76
C ARG A 7 -0.39 -6.74 10.38
N PHE A 8 0.85 -6.53 10.79
CA PHE A 8 1.93 -7.50 10.65
C PHE A 8 2.75 -7.53 11.94
N ALA A 9 2.94 -8.71 12.51
CA ALA A 9 3.54 -8.87 13.83
C ALA A 9 2.91 -7.93 14.89
N ASP A 10 3.72 -7.04 15.45
CA ASP A 10 3.36 -6.02 16.45
C ASP A 10 3.02 -4.65 15.85
N VAL A 11 3.09 -4.51 14.52
CA VAL A 11 2.77 -3.26 13.81
C VAL A 11 1.31 -3.27 13.34
N VAL A 12 0.62 -2.15 13.57
CA VAL A 12 -0.73 -1.89 13.07
C VAL A 12 -0.71 -0.58 12.28
N ILE A 13 -0.88 -0.65 10.97
CA ILE A 13 -1.00 0.51 10.07
C ILE A 13 -2.49 0.79 9.85
N PRO A 14 -3.04 1.91 10.34
CA PRO A 14 -4.42 2.28 10.09
C PRO A 14 -4.72 2.44 8.59
N GLU A 15 -5.96 2.20 8.18
CA GLU A 15 -6.41 2.40 6.79
C GLU A 15 -6.18 3.84 6.29
N GLY A 16 -6.25 4.84 7.19
CA GLY A 16 -6.02 6.24 6.85
C GLY A 16 -4.57 6.59 6.52
N ASP A 17 -3.63 5.69 6.82
CA ASP A 17 -2.21 5.86 6.47
C ASP A 17 -1.88 5.22 5.12
N LEU A 18 -2.85 4.55 4.48
CA LEU A 18 -2.68 3.84 3.21
C LEU A 18 -3.30 4.61 2.06
N GLU A 19 -2.55 4.76 0.98
CA GLU A 19 -3.06 5.25 -0.30
C GLU A 19 -3.43 4.08 -1.20
N TRP A 20 -4.66 4.10 -1.73
CA TRP A 20 -5.21 3.03 -2.55
C TRP A 20 -5.24 3.44 -4.02
N SER A 21 -4.69 2.60 -4.89
CA SER A 21 -4.78 2.76 -6.34
C SER A 21 -5.38 1.50 -6.96
N PHE A 22 -6.36 1.67 -7.84
CA PHE A 22 -7.07 0.58 -8.52
C PHE A 22 -6.78 0.68 -10.01
N ASP A 23 -6.01 -0.27 -10.54
CA ASP A 23 -5.64 -0.28 -11.95
C ASP A 23 -6.50 -1.26 -12.73
N PRO A 24 -7.09 -0.85 -13.88
CA PRO A 24 -7.65 -1.79 -14.82
C PRO A 24 -6.53 -2.63 -15.43
N SER A 25 -6.64 -3.96 -15.36
CA SER A 25 -5.75 -4.86 -16.09
C SER A 25 -6.05 -4.76 -17.59
N GLY A 26 -5.39 -3.85 -18.31
CA GLY A 26 -5.55 -3.67 -19.76
C GLY A 26 -4.25 -3.27 -20.43
N GLY A 27 -3.52 -4.24 -21.00
CA GLY A 27 -2.45 -3.95 -21.95
C GLY A 27 -3.00 -3.48 -23.30
N PRO A 28 -2.17 -2.89 -24.19
CA PRO A 28 -2.61 -2.44 -25.51
C PRO A 28 -2.87 -3.66 -26.41
N GLY A 29 -4.11 -4.15 -26.41
CA GLY A 29 -4.58 -5.30 -27.17
C GLY A 29 -6.09 -5.26 -27.31
N GLY A 30 -6.55 -5.11 -28.54
CA GLY A 30 -7.94 -4.84 -28.88
C GLY A 30 -8.89 -6.00 -28.59
N GLN A 31 -10.15 -5.61 -28.41
CA GLN A 31 -11.38 -6.40 -28.58
C GLN A 31 -11.51 -7.63 -27.64
N HIS A 32 -12.45 -7.49 -26.70
CA HIS A 32 -12.95 -8.54 -25.80
C HIS A 32 -12.11 -8.83 -24.54
N ALA A 33 -12.03 -7.86 -23.61
CA ALA A 33 -11.60 -8.13 -22.23
C ALA A 33 -12.61 -7.54 -21.24
N ASN A 34 -13.35 -8.41 -20.58
CA ASN A 34 -14.36 -8.07 -19.58
C ASN A 34 -13.69 -7.30 -18.42
N ARG A 35 -14.15 -6.06 -18.17
CA ARG A 35 -13.60 -5.13 -17.16
C ARG A 35 -13.87 -5.66 -15.74
N SER A 36 -12.91 -6.39 -15.18
CA SER A 36 -12.81 -6.56 -13.73
C SER A 36 -11.53 -5.86 -13.28
N SER A 37 -11.66 -4.85 -12.41
CA SER A 37 -10.54 -4.12 -11.81
C SER A 37 -9.84 -5.05 -10.81
N THR A 38 -9.00 -5.96 -11.30
CA THR A 38 -8.42 -7.03 -10.46
C THR A 38 -7.10 -6.63 -9.80
N ARG A 39 -6.51 -5.49 -10.18
CA ARG A 39 -5.27 -5.00 -9.57
C ARG A 39 -5.57 -3.87 -8.59
N VAL A 40 -5.10 -4.05 -7.36
CA VAL A 40 -5.09 -3.04 -6.30
C VAL A 40 -3.66 -2.86 -5.83
N THR A 41 -3.21 -1.62 -5.78
CA THR A 41 -1.91 -1.21 -5.26
C THR A 41 -2.15 -0.39 -3.99
N LEU A 42 -1.34 -0.64 -2.96
CA LEU A 42 -1.35 0.06 -1.68
C LEU A 42 0.01 0.71 -1.48
N SER A 43 0.02 2.01 -1.24
CA SER A 43 1.23 2.77 -0.92
C SER A 43 1.17 3.26 0.53
N LEU A 44 2.31 3.25 1.21
CA LEU A 44 2.46 3.72 2.59
C LEU A 44 3.64 4.69 2.66
N ASP A 45 3.39 5.90 3.16
CA ASP A 45 4.44 6.84 3.51
C ASP A 45 5.05 6.45 4.87
N LEU A 46 6.29 5.96 4.85
CA LEU A 46 7.00 5.52 6.06
C LEU A 46 7.27 6.66 7.05
N ASP A 47 7.38 7.91 6.57
CA ASP A 47 7.61 9.10 7.39
C ASP A 47 6.30 9.65 8.00
N ALA A 48 5.15 9.41 7.37
CA ALA A 48 3.86 9.80 7.93
C ALA A 48 3.18 8.68 8.74
N ALA A 49 3.57 7.41 8.54
CA ALA A 49 2.92 6.25 9.15
C ALA A 49 2.92 6.30 10.69
N SER A 50 1.72 6.25 11.27
CA SER A 50 1.48 6.32 12.71
C SER A 50 1.67 4.98 13.43
N GLY A 51 1.60 3.88 12.70
CA GLY A 51 1.76 2.53 13.23
C GLY A 51 3.19 2.07 13.47
N LEU A 52 4.19 2.85 13.02
CA LEU A 52 5.60 2.50 13.11
C LEU A 52 6.26 3.14 14.32
N SER A 53 7.01 2.34 15.09
CA SER A 53 7.96 2.91 16.06
C SER A 53 9.10 3.63 15.33
N ALA A 54 9.73 4.60 15.97
CA ALA A 54 10.87 5.32 15.38
C ALA A 54 11.98 4.35 14.92
N ALA A 55 12.32 3.36 15.76
CA ALA A 55 13.31 2.35 15.42
C ALA A 55 12.90 1.46 14.23
N ALA A 56 11.60 1.15 14.07
CA ALA A 56 11.11 0.41 12.91
C ALA A 56 11.16 1.26 11.64
N ARG A 57 10.76 2.53 11.73
CA ARG A 57 10.84 3.49 10.63
C ARG A 57 12.27 3.64 10.13
N ASP A 58 13.22 3.92 11.02
CA ASP A 58 14.63 4.10 10.65
C ASP A 58 15.18 2.87 9.92
N ARG A 59 14.82 1.67 10.39
CA ARG A 59 15.20 0.40 9.75
C ARG A 59 14.56 0.23 8.37
N LEU A 60 13.29 0.61 8.20
CA LEU A 60 12.58 0.47 6.93
C LEU A 60 13.12 1.47 5.90
N VAL A 61 13.29 2.73 6.27
CA VAL A 61 13.87 3.78 5.41
C VAL A 61 15.29 3.41 5.00
N ALA A 62 16.12 2.95 5.94
CA ALA A 62 17.49 2.53 5.64
C ALA A 62 17.57 1.32 4.68
N ARG A 63 16.55 0.45 4.67
CA ARG A 63 16.53 -0.78 3.86
C ARG A 63 15.83 -0.65 2.52
N LEU A 64 14.78 0.17 2.46
CA LEU A 64 13.90 0.31 1.30
C LEU A 64 14.25 1.57 0.48
N GLY A 65 14.96 2.54 1.05
CA GLY A 65 15.24 3.81 0.38
C GLY A 65 13.99 4.69 0.28
N SER A 66 14.00 5.64 -0.65
CA SER A 66 12.98 6.69 -0.78
C SER A 66 11.67 6.26 -1.46
N GLN A 67 11.65 5.10 -2.15
CA GLN A 67 10.45 4.54 -2.78
C GLN A 67 10.70 3.07 -3.18
N VAL A 68 9.76 2.17 -2.90
CA VAL A 68 9.75 0.76 -3.38
C VAL A 68 8.41 0.44 -4.01
#